data_AF-A0A2R4SWA0-F1
#
_entry.id   AF-A0A2R4SWA0-F1
#
_cell.length_a   1.000
_cell.length_b   1.000
_cell.length_c   1.000
_cell.angle_alpha   90.00
_cell.angle_beta   90.00
_cell.angle_gamma   90.00
#
_symmetry.space_group_name_H-M   'P 1'
#
loop_
_entity.id
_entity.type
_entity.pdbx_description
1 polymer ?
#
loop_
_entity_poly.entity_id
_entity_poly.type
_entity_poly.pdbx_seq_one_letter_code
_entity_poly.pdbx_strand_id
1 'polypeptide(L)'
;MADARRAGLSDALYVVPPFHRDSGDRNAAALATFTAQLGRHGNAVRRGLILGEIKSVTPTPYGVRYGLAHQRTGLFASTALDERVHRSYRPAFSQAAAEHGARRVGLFLVERSPQGNLTVVDMAAMLLNRLYIPADSSHEVVMGDALADHGRAFIKPVRYDGTDAVFPDFVLSDTPHTYVEVYGIRGRESYDQRKRVKQAIYQRRGAGLIEWDVTEPLPDLSLPGPGGGA
;
A
#
# COMPACT_ATOMS: atom_id res chain seq x y z
N MET A 1 -18.72 37.50 -8.96
CA MET A 1 -17.88 36.60 -8.14
C MET A 1 -18.49 35.22 -8.22
N ALA A 2 -17.96 34.34 -9.08
CA ALA A 2 -18.47 32.99 -9.21
C ALA A 2 -18.10 32.19 -7.95
N ASP A 3 -19.13 31.68 -7.29
CA ASP A 3 -19.07 30.83 -6.11
C ASP A 3 -18.24 29.57 -6.42
N ALA A 4 -17.10 29.42 -5.74
CA ALA A 4 -16.27 28.24 -5.85
C ALA A 4 -16.97 27.09 -5.12
N ARG A 5 -17.91 26.45 -5.81
CA ARG A 5 -18.62 25.26 -5.34
C ARG A 5 -17.57 24.26 -4.83
N ARG A 6 -17.52 24.04 -3.51
CA ARG A 6 -16.65 23.03 -2.90
C ARG A 6 -17.07 21.68 -3.47
N ALA A 7 -16.31 21.17 -4.44
CA ALA A 7 -16.51 19.84 -4.96
C ALA A 7 -16.26 18.84 -3.83
N GLY A 8 -17.17 17.87 -3.65
CA GLY A 8 -16.96 16.79 -2.70
C GLY A 8 -15.79 15.92 -3.16
N LEU A 9 -15.15 15.20 -2.23
CA LEU A 9 -14.08 14.25 -2.60
C LEU A 9 -14.58 13.22 -3.61
N SER A 10 -15.86 12.83 -3.54
CA SER A 10 -16.53 11.96 -4.51
C SER A 10 -16.52 12.49 -5.95
N ASP A 11 -16.46 13.82 -6.14
CA ASP A 11 -16.44 14.46 -7.45
C ASP A 11 -15.01 14.66 -7.97
N ALA A 12 -14.01 14.42 -7.11
CA ALA A 12 -12.60 14.62 -7.39
C ALA A 12 -11.81 13.29 -7.38
N LEU A 13 -12.34 12.21 -6.81
CA LEU A 13 -11.69 10.92 -6.68
C LEU A 13 -12.39 9.86 -7.54
N TYR A 14 -11.61 9.21 -8.40
CA TYR A 14 -12.00 7.99 -9.09
C TYR A 14 -11.25 6.80 -8.50
N VAL A 15 -11.98 5.86 -7.90
CA VAL A 15 -11.44 4.58 -7.44
C VAL A 15 -11.60 3.57 -8.57
N VAL A 16 -10.51 2.97 -9.01
CA VAL A 16 -10.53 1.98 -10.10
C VAL A 16 -11.36 0.77 -9.66
N PRO A 17 -12.52 0.50 -10.28
CA PRO A 17 -13.35 -0.63 -9.92
C PRO A 17 -12.71 -1.94 -10.40
N PRO A 18 -13.01 -3.08 -9.75
CA PRO A 18 -12.63 -4.39 -10.27
C PRO A 18 -13.25 -4.60 -11.67
N PHE A 19 -12.50 -5.26 -12.53
CA PHE A 19 -13.00 -5.60 -13.87
C PHE A 19 -13.75 -6.93 -13.82
N HIS A 20 -15.02 -6.88 -14.20
CA HIS A 20 -15.82 -8.03 -14.61
C HIS A 20 -16.18 -7.87 -16.09
N ARG A 21 -16.32 -8.98 -16.83
CA ARG A 21 -16.67 -8.91 -18.26
C ARG A 21 -17.92 -8.06 -18.50
N ASP A 22 -18.93 -8.21 -17.63
CA ASP A 22 -20.22 -7.55 -17.75
C ASP A 22 -20.20 -6.08 -17.30
N SER A 23 -19.14 -5.65 -16.60
CA SER A 23 -18.97 -4.28 -16.09
C SER A 23 -17.94 -3.47 -16.85
N GLY A 24 -17.24 -4.07 -17.83
CA GLY A 24 -16.13 -3.44 -18.55
C GLY A 24 -16.51 -2.10 -19.20
N ASP A 25 -17.60 -2.08 -19.95
CA ASP A 25 -18.08 -0.88 -20.64
C ASP A 25 -18.56 0.19 -19.65
N ARG A 26 -19.21 -0.23 -18.55
CA ARG A 26 -19.63 0.67 -17.48
C ARG A 26 -18.44 1.33 -16.79
N ASN A 27 -17.39 0.56 -16.49
CA ASN A 27 -16.16 1.07 -15.89
C ASN A 27 -15.44 2.05 -16.83
N ALA A 28 -15.39 1.74 -18.13
CA ALA A 28 -14.82 2.64 -19.14
C ALA A 28 -15.63 3.94 -19.26
N ALA A 29 -16.96 3.86 -19.28
CA ALA A 29 -17.84 5.03 -19.30
C ALA A 29 -17.68 5.89 -18.04
N ALA A 30 -17.61 5.28 -16.85
CA ALA A 30 -17.40 5.99 -15.59
C ALA A 30 -16.07 6.77 -15.59
N LEU A 31 -14.97 6.16 -16.06
CA LEU A 31 -13.69 6.84 -16.23
C LEU A 31 -13.78 7.97 -17.26
N ALA A 32 -14.47 7.76 -18.38
CA ALA A 32 -14.66 8.81 -19.39
C ALA A 32 -15.44 10.01 -18.82
N THR A 33 -16.52 9.77 -18.07
CA THR A 33 -17.30 10.80 -17.40
C THR A 33 -16.46 11.56 -16.36
N PHE A 34 -15.65 10.86 -15.58
CA PHE A 34 -14.74 11.48 -14.62
C PHE A 34 -13.68 12.36 -15.32
N THR A 35 -13.00 11.81 -16.32
CA THR A 35 -11.90 12.49 -17.01
C THR A 35 -12.36 13.64 -17.90
N ALA A 36 -13.61 13.61 -18.40
CA ALA A 36 -14.21 14.72 -19.14
C ALA A 36 -14.31 16.02 -18.33
N GLN A 37 -14.33 15.92 -16.99
CA GLN A 37 -14.40 17.08 -16.11
C GLN A 37 -13.03 17.71 -15.86
N LEU A 38 -11.94 17.02 -16.19
CA LEU A 38 -10.57 17.47 -15.94
C LEU A 38 -10.07 18.41 -17.03
N GLY A 39 -9.02 19.17 -16.72
CA GLY A 39 -8.36 20.09 -17.65
C GLY A 39 -8.65 21.56 -17.35
N ARG A 40 -8.40 22.43 -18.32
CA ARG A 40 -8.49 23.89 -18.12
C ARG A 40 -9.94 24.37 -18.24
N HIS A 41 -10.41 25.04 -17.20
CA HIS A 41 -11.72 25.70 -17.14
C HIS A 41 -11.49 27.19 -16.87
N GLY A 42 -11.44 28.00 -17.93
CA GLY A 42 -11.07 29.41 -17.86
C GLY A 42 -9.66 29.61 -17.27
N ASN A 43 -9.59 30.29 -16.13
CA ASN A 43 -8.33 30.58 -15.44
C ASN A 43 -7.88 29.48 -14.46
N ALA A 44 -8.68 28.43 -14.25
CA ALA A 44 -8.38 27.33 -13.34
C ALA A 44 -8.07 26.04 -14.10
N VAL A 45 -7.21 25.19 -13.51
CA VAL A 45 -7.00 23.81 -13.97
C VAL A 45 -7.66 22.87 -12.98
N ARG A 46 -8.63 22.08 -13.47
CA ARG A 46 -9.32 21.07 -12.67
C ARG A 46 -8.52 19.76 -12.74
N ARG A 47 -8.00 19.35 -11.58
CA ARG A 47 -7.30 18.08 -11.36
C ARG A 47 -8.25 17.05 -10.77
N GLY A 48 -7.89 15.78 -10.93
CA GLY A 48 -8.59 14.65 -10.32
C GLY A 48 -7.61 13.76 -9.57
N LEU A 49 -8.12 12.97 -8.64
CA LEU A 49 -7.41 11.90 -7.97
C LEU A 49 -7.85 10.56 -8.57
N ILE A 50 -6.91 9.68 -8.87
CA ILE A 50 -7.17 8.30 -9.24
C ILE A 50 -6.53 7.38 -8.21
N LEU A 51 -7.31 6.46 -7.64
CA LEU A 51 -6.81 5.44 -6.72
C LEU A 51 -6.89 4.07 -7.39
N GLY A 52 -5.77 3.37 -7.53
CA GLY A 52 -5.75 2.04 -8.14
C GLY A 52 -4.46 1.26 -7.92
N GLU A 53 -4.53 -0.05 -8.17
CA GLU A 53 -3.38 -0.94 -8.08
C GLU A 53 -2.44 -0.77 -9.28
N ILE A 54 -1.15 -0.57 -9.04
CA ILE A 54 -0.09 -0.40 -10.05
C ILE A 54 0.32 -1.76 -10.58
N LYS A 55 -0.14 -2.09 -11.80
CA LYS A 55 0.19 -3.34 -12.47
C LYS A 55 1.50 -3.27 -13.24
N SER A 56 1.81 -2.12 -13.84
CA SER A 56 3.05 -1.93 -14.59
C SER A 56 3.54 -0.49 -14.53
N VAL A 57 4.86 -0.35 -14.66
CA VAL A 57 5.57 0.93 -14.81
C VAL A 57 6.48 0.74 -16.01
N THR A 58 6.23 1.48 -17.09
CA THR A 58 6.89 1.24 -18.38
C THR A 58 7.49 2.54 -18.92
N PRO A 59 8.79 2.57 -19.28
CA PRO A 59 9.39 3.74 -19.92
C PRO A 59 8.72 4.05 -21.25
N THR A 60 8.69 5.33 -21.60
CA THR A 60 8.20 5.86 -22.88
C THR A 60 9.18 6.93 -23.39
N PRO A 61 9.11 7.33 -24.67
CA PRO A 61 9.95 8.43 -25.18
C PRO A 61 9.76 9.77 -24.43
N TYR A 62 8.65 9.96 -23.73
CA TYR A 62 8.27 11.22 -23.09
C TYR A 62 8.21 11.15 -21.55
N GLY A 63 8.70 10.05 -20.96
CA GLY A 63 8.61 9.82 -19.51
C GLY A 63 8.20 8.38 -19.22
N VAL A 64 7.22 8.18 -18.33
CA VAL A 64 6.84 6.85 -17.83
C VAL A 64 5.33 6.68 -17.91
N ARG A 65 4.88 5.48 -18.31
CA ARG A 65 3.48 5.06 -18.30
C ARG A 65 3.23 4.11 -17.13
N TYR A 66 2.33 4.52 -16.25
CA TYR A 66 1.74 3.69 -15.19
C TYR A 66 0.50 2.97 -15.74
N GLY A 67 0.51 1.65 -15.68
CA GLY A 67 -0.64 0.80 -15.96
C GLY A 67 -1.31 0.39 -14.66
N LEU A 68 -2.63 0.61 -14.56
CA LEU A 68 -3.40 0.20 -13.39
C LEU A 68 -4.13 -1.12 -13.66
N ALA A 69 -4.24 -1.97 -12.63
CA ALA A 69 -5.07 -3.17 -12.71
C ALA A 69 -6.52 -2.78 -13.05
N HIS A 70 -7.22 -3.61 -13.81
CA HIS A 70 -8.62 -3.41 -14.19
C HIS A 70 -8.92 -2.16 -15.04
N GLN A 71 -7.90 -1.45 -15.52
CA GLN A 71 -8.04 -0.26 -16.34
C GLN A 71 -7.11 -0.31 -17.58
N ARG A 72 -7.66 0.03 -18.75
CA ARG A 72 -6.87 0.08 -20.00
C ARG A 72 -6.12 1.40 -20.17
N THR A 73 -6.73 2.50 -19.74
CA THR A 73 -6.16 3.85 -19.81
C THR A 73 -4.91 3.95 -18.94
N GLY A 74 -3.78 4.30 -19.55
CA GLY A 74 -2.54 4.55 -18.83
C GLY A 74 -2.47 5.95 -18.24
N LEU A 75 -1.71 6.10 -17.15
CA LEU A 75 -1.36 7.40 -16.58
C LEU A 75 0.09 7.72 -16.94
N PHE A 76 0.38 8.95 -17.34
CA PHE A 76 1.69 9.35 -17.85
C PHE A 76 2.37 10.32 -16.91
N ALA A 77 3.57 10.00 -16.46
CA ALA A 77 4.38 10.81 -15.56
C ALA A 77 5.68 11.25 -16.26
N SER A 78 6.26 12.36 -15.81
CA SER A 78 7.63 12.71 -16.21
C SER A 78 8.64 11.78 -15.52
N THR A 79 9.81 11.60 -16.13
CA THR A 79 10.92 10.83 -15.52
C THR A 79 11.31 11.40 -14.16
N ALA A 80 11.34 12.73 -14.03
CA ALA A 80 11.68 13.38 -12.77
C ALA A 80 10.67 13.09 -11.64
N LEU A 81 9.37 13.00 -11.97
CA LEU A 81 8.34 12.60 -11.01
C LEU A 81 8.52 11.13 -10.62
N ASP A 82 8.74 10.26 -11.59
CA ASP A 82 8.95 8.82 -11.39
C ASP A 82 10.13 8.54 -10.45
N GLU A 83 11.29 9.16 -10.70
CA GLU A 83 12.46 9.05 -9.85
C GLU A 83 12.20 9.55 -8.42
N ARG A 84 11.47 10.67 -8.27
CA ARG A 84 11.11 11.21 -6.96
C ARG A 84 10.23 10.21 -6.19
N VAL A 85 9.21 9.67 -6.85
CA VAL A 85 8.28 8.71 -6.27
C VAL A 85 9.00 7.42 -5.86
N HIS A 86 9.89 6.89 -6.70
CA HIS A 86 10.71 5.72 -6.36
C HIS A 86 11.60 6.00 -5.13
N ARG A 87 12.13 7.22 -4.97
CA ARG A 87 12.92 7.61 -3.80
C ARG A 87 12.07 7.78 -2.54
N SER A 88 10.85 8.31 -2.65
CA SER A 88 9.96 8.58 -1.52
C SER A 88 9.20 7.35 -1.03
N TYR A 89 8.84 6.44 -1.94
CA TYR A 89 8.04 5.24 -1.66
C TYR A 89 8.81 3.96 -1.98
N ARG A 90 10.09 3.92 -1.59
CA ARG A 90 11.02 2.82 -1.90
C ARG A 90 10.46 1.43 -1.68
N PRO A 91 9.75 1.10 -0.57
CA PRO A 91 9.22 -0.24 -0.38
C PRO A 91 8.29 -0.68 -1.51
N ALA A 92 7.41 0.21 -1.97
CA ALA A 92 6.46 -0.06 -3.05
C ALA A 92 7.14 -0.28 -4.40
N PHE A 93 8.34 0.29 -4.63
CA PHE A 93 9.07 0.16 -5.91
C PHE A 93 10.33 -0.70 -5.81
N SER A 94 10.52 -1.42 -4.71
CA SER A 94 11.67 -2.30 -4.51
C SER A 94 11.57 -3.57 -5.36
N GLN A 95 12.72 -4.12 -5.76
CA GLN A 95 12.79 -5.40 -6.45
C GLN A 95 12.21 -6.53 -5.58
N ALA A 96 12.53 -6.53 -4.28
CA ALA A 96 12.02 -7.52 -3.33
C ALA A 96 10.48 -7.53 -3.25
N ALA A 97 9.82 -6.36 -3.33
CA ALA A 97 8.36 -6.30 -3.39
C ALA A 97 7.81 -7.01 -4.64
N ALA A 98 8.47 -6.87 -5.80
CA ALA A 98 8.05 -7.57 -7.01
C ALA A 98 8.27 -9.09 -6.91
N GLU A 99 9.39 -9.52 -6.33
CA GLU A 99 9.74 -10.94 -6.14
C GLU A 99 8.78 -11.66 -5.19
N HIS A 100 8.35 -10.98 -4.13
CA HIS A 100 7.38 -11.51 -3.16
C HIS A 100 5.91 -11.33 -3.60
N GLY A 101 5.66 -10.94 -4.86
CA GLY A 101 4.29 -10.81 -5.37
C GLY A 101 3.46 -9.73 -4.67
N ALA A 102 4.11 -8.75 -4.05
CA ALA A 102 3.43 -7.70 -3.30
C ALA A 102 2.52 -6.85 -4.19
N ARG A 103 1.42 -6.39 -3.61
CA ARG A 103 0.54 -5.41 -4.24
C ARG A 103 1.07 -4.01 -4.03
N ARG A 104 0.73 -3.12 -4.97
CA ARG A 104 1.10 -1.70 -4.92
C ARG A 104 -0.11 -0.88 -5.27
N VAL A 105 -0.55 -0.01 -4.39
CA VAL A 105 -1.64 0.93 -4.66
C VAL A 105 -1.07 2.32 -4.79
N GLY A 106 -1.47 3.04 -5.84
CA GLY A 106 -1.11 4.42 -6.08
C GLY A 106 -2.32 5.34 -5.95
N LEU A 107 -2.11 6.50 -5.34
CA LEU A 107 -3.00 7.65 -5.40
C LEU A 107 -2.36 8.71 -6.30
N PHE A 108 -2.99 8.97 -7.45
CA PHE A 108 -2.44 9.80 -8.51
C PHE A 108 -3.22 11.10 -8.62
N LEU A 109 -2.55 12.24 -8.49
CA LEU A 109 -3.10 13.53 -8.88
C LEU A 109 -2.89 13.70 -10.39
N VAL A 110 -3.98 13.77 -11.14
CA VAL A 110 -3.96 13.78 -12.61
C VAL A 110 -4.59 15.04 -13.20
N GLU A 111 -4.08 15.41 -14.36
CA GLU A 111 -4.63 16.39 -15.28
C GLU A 111 -4.90 15.74 -16.64
N ARG A 112 -5.88 16.27 -17.38
CA ARG A 112 -6.10 15.86 -18.76
C ARG A 112 -5.35 16.80 -19.71
N SER A 113 -4.45 16.24 -20.52
CA SER A 113 -3.73 16.99 -21.53
C SER A 113 -4.66 17.41 -22.68
N PRO A 114 -4.28 18.39 -23.50
CA PRO A 114 -5.05 18.77 -24.70
C PRO A 114 -5.29 17.62 -25.67
N GLN A 115 -4.35 16.67 -25.74
CA GLN A 115 -4.45 15.44 -26.57
C GLN A 115 -5.31 14.35 -25.90
N GLY A 116 -5.87 14.61 -24.72
CA GLY A 116 -6.75 13.69 -24.00
C GLY A 116 -6.06 12.68 -23.09
N ASN A 117 -4.73 12.72 -22.98
CA ASN A 117 -3.97 11.84 -22.09
C ASN A 117 -4.14 12.25 -20.63
N LEU A 118 -3.99 11.30 -19.71
CA LEU A 118 -3.97 11.57 -18.27
C LEU A 118 -2.52 11.74 -17.82
N THR A 119 -2.13 12.96 -17.49
CA THR A 119 -0.80 13.30 -16.99
C THR A 119 -0.82 13.33 -15.47
N VAL A 120 0.09 12.58 -14.84
CA VAL A 120 0.30 12.58 -13.39
C VAL A 120 1.12 13.80 -13.02
N VAL A 121 0.57 14.63 -12.14
CA VAL A 121 1.22 15.81 -11.57
C VAL A 121 1.96 15.47 -10.30
N ASP A 122 1.37 14.61 -9.48
CA ASP A 122 1.98 14.09 -8.26
C ASP A 122 1.35 12.74 -7.89
N MET A 123 2.01 11.96 -7.05
CA MET A 123 1.44 10.70 -6.56
C MET A 123 2.03 10.24 -5.24
N ALA A 124 1.24 9.42 -4.54
CA ALA A 124 1.68 8.60 -3.43
C ALA A 124 1.53 7.11 -3.77
N ALA A 125 2.39 6.26 -3.20
CA ALA A 125 2.30 4.82 -3.37
C ALA A 125 2.40 4.09 -2.03
N MET A 126 1.75 2.93 -1.95
CA MET A 126 1.70 2.08 -0.78
C MET A 126 2.01 0.63 -1.18
N LEU A 127 2.87 -0.03 -0.40
CA LEU A 127 3.14 -1.46 -0.50
C LEU A 127 2.11 -2.22 0.33
N LEU A 128 1.56 -3.29 -0.22
CA LEU A 128 0.56 -4.11 0.46
C LEU A 128 0.80 -5.60 0.22
N ASN A 129 0.31 -6.43 1.13
CA ASN A 129 0.28 -7.88 0.95
C ASN A 129 -0.87 -8.32 0.01
N ARG A 130 -1.05 -9.63 -0.20
CA ARG A 130 -2.07 -10.15 -1.13
C ARG A 130 -3.51 -9.79 -0.75
N LEU A 131 -3.74 -9.50 0.53
CA LEU A 131 -5.01 -9.10 1.13
C LEU A 131 -5.23 -7.58 1.19
N TYR A 132 -4.38 -6.77 0.55
CA TYR A 132 -4.42 -5.30 0.64
C TYR A 132 -4.18 -4.75 2.06
N ILE A 133 -3.42 -5.47 2.90
CA ILE A 133 -2.96 -4.98 4.19
C ILE A 133 -1.64 -4.22 3.97
N PRO A 134 -1.50 -2.96 4.43
CA PRO A 134 -0.28 -2.18 4.25
C PRO A 134 0.96 -2.84 4.88
N ALA A 135 2.10 -2.69 4.24
CA ALA A 135 3.39 -3.20 4.72
C ALA A 135 4.48 -2.12 4.60
N ASP A 136 5.33 -1.98 5.61
CA ASP A 136 6.46 -1.05 5.58
C ASP A 136 7.69 -1.68 4.87
N SER A 137 7.69 -3.01 4.69
CA SER A 137 8.75 -3.78 4.05
C SER A 137 8.22 -4.97 3.25
N SER A 138 9.02 -5.49 2.32
CA SER A 138 8.69 -6.72 1.60
C SER A 138 8.66 -7.95 2.51
N HIS A 139 9.39 -7.93 3.63
CA HIS A 139 9.33 -9.00 4.62
C HIS A 139 8.01 -8.99 5.40
N GLU A 140 7.47 -7.82 5.72
CA GLU A 140 6.11 -7.74 6.28
C GLU A 140 5.05 -8.28 5.31
N VAL A 141 5.24 -8.11 3.99
CA VAL A 141 4.36 -8.76 2.99
C VAL A 141 4.40 -10.28 3.15
N VAL A 142 5.60 -10.87 3.23
CA VAL A 142 5.78 -12.31 3.42
C VAL A 142 5.14 -12.80 4.71
N MET A 143 5.38 -12.11 5.84
CA MET A 143 4.78 -12.49 7.12
C MET A 143 3.25 -12.35 7.10
N GLY A 144 2.72 -11.25 6.56
CA GLY A 144 1.28 -11.02 6.48
C GLY A 144 0.57 -12.05 5.59
N ASP A 145 1.19 -12.44 4.48
CA ASP A 145 0.68 -13.51 3.62
C ASP A 145 0.75 -14.88 4.31
N ALA A 146 1.84 -15.18 5.02
CA ALA A 146 1.98 -16.42 5.79
C ALA A 146 0.94 -16.51 6.93
N LEU A 147 0.73 -15.44 7.70
CA LEU A 147 -0.32 -15.39 8.71
C LEU A 147 -1.70 -15.69 8.11
N ALA A 148 -1.98 -15.12 6.94
CA ALA A 148 -3.23 -15.35 6.23
C ALA A 148 -3.36 -16.78 5.68
N ASP A 149 -2.27 -17.39 5.20
CA ASP A 149 -2.23 -18.79 4.74
C ASP A 149 -2.48 -19.77 5.89
N HIS A 150 -2.01 -19.45 7.08
CA HIS A 150 -2.26 -20.20 8.32
C HIS A 150 -3.62 -19.88 8.96
N GLY A 151 -4.48 -19.08 8.32
CA GLY A 151 -5.81 -18.75 8.81
C GLY A 151 -5.82 -17.92 10.10
N ARG A 152 -4.72 -17.22 10.40
CA ARG A 152 -4.60 -16.42 11.62
C ARG A 152 -5.45 -15.15 11.54
N ALA A 153 -6.11 -14.80 12.63
CA ALA A 153 -6.75 -13.49 12.77
C ALA A 153 -5.73 -12.49 13.31
N PHE A 154 -5.52 -11.38 12.59
CA PHE A 154 -4.53 -10.38 12.98
C PHE A 154 -4.92 -8.96 12.58
N ILE A 155 -4.31 -7.99 13.27
CA ILE A 155 -4.38 -6.56 13.01
C ILE A 155 -2.98 -6.09 12.63
N LYS A 156 -2.87 -5.25 11.59
CA LYS A 156 -1.66 -4.49 11.26
C LYS A 156 -1.80 -3.09 11.87
N PRO A 157 -1.10 -2.76 12.97
CA PRO A 157 -1.18 -1.43 13.55
C PRO A 157 -0.66 -0.39 12.55
N VAL A 158 -1.47 0.63 12.29
CA VAL A 158 -1.04 1.80 11.52
C VAL A 158 -0.57 2.89 12.49
N ARG A 159 0.52 3.57 12.14
CA ARG A 159 1.15 4.58 13.02
C ARG A 159 0.28 5.81 13.28
N TYR A 160 -0.81 5.98 12.53
CA TYR A 160 -1.68 7.15 12.61
C TYR A 160 -2.76 7.07 13.70
N ASP A 161 -2.99 5.87 14.27
CA ASP A 161 -4.15 5.61 15.15
C ASP A 161 -3.79 5.32 16.62
N GLY A 162 -2.53 5.48 17.04
CA GLY A 162 -2.08 5.04 18.36
C GLY A 162 -1.30 6.06 19.19
N THR A 163 -1.59 6.12 20.48
CA THR A 163 -0.71 6.70 21.53
C THR A 163 0.22 5.65 22.14
N ASP A 164 0.29 4.46 21.55
CA ASP A 164 1.01 3.31 22.10
C ASP A 164 2.53 3.53 22.04
N ALA A 165 3.22 3.09 23.09
CA ALA A 165 4.67 3.22 23.21
C ALA A 165 5.44 2.33 22.20
N VAL A 166 4.77 1.33 21.63
CA VAL A 166 5.34 0.40 20.64
C VAL A 166 4.30 0.03 19.59
N PHE A 167 4.73 -0.01 18.34
CA PHE A 167 3.95 -0.48 17.20
C PHE A 167 4.54 -1.81 16.72
N PRO A 168 3.95 -2.95 17.09
CA PRO A 168 4.31 -4.24 16.52
C PRO A 168 3.96 -4.28 15.03
N ASP A 169 4.61 -5.18 14.30
CA ASP A 169 4.31 -5.34 12.88
C ASP A 169 2.94 -5.98 12.69
N PHE A 170 2.57 -6.96 13.51
CA PHE A 170 1.22 -7.49 13.58
C PHE A 170 0.81 -7.81 15.02
N VAL A 171 -0.50 -7.83 15.27
CA VAL A 171 -1.09 -8.28 16.54
C VAL A 171 -2.08 -9.38 16.23
N LEU A 172 -1.88 -10.57 16.78
CA LEU A 172 -2.81 -11.68 16.63
C LEU A 172 -4.00 -11.47 17.57
N SER A 173 -5.20 -11.66 17.03
CA SER A 173 -6.47 -11.52 17.75
C SER A 173 -7.17 -12.86 17.99
N ASP A 174 -6.64 -13.94 17.44
CA ASP A 174 -7.11 -15.32 17.66
C ASP A 174 -6.46 -16.01 18.88
N THR A 175 -5.38 -15.45 19.42
CA THR A 175 -4.74 -15.87 20.67
C THR A 175 -4.72 -14.71 21.67
N PRO A 176 -4.56 -15.00 22.98
CA PRO A 176 -4.29 -13.93 23.95
C PRO A 176 -3.14 -13.05 23.47
N HIS A 177 -3.38 -11.74 23.50
CA HIS A 177 -2.57 -10.64 22.96
C HIS A 177 -1.14 -11.04 22.57
N THR A 178 -0.97 -11.53 21.33
CA THR A 178 0.31 -12.00 20.81
C THR A 178 0.82 -11.03 19.75
N TYR A 179 2.01 -10.48 19.96
CA TYR A 179 2.66 -9.57 19.02
C TYR A 179 3.53 -10.35 18.03
N VAL A 180 3.64 -9.82 16.81
CA VAL A 180 4.52 -10.34 15.76
C VAL A 180 5.47 -9.24 15.32
N GLU A 181 6.76 -9.54 15.26
CA GLU A 181 7.82 -8.63 14.83
C GLU A 181 8.64 -9.24 13.70
N VAL A 182 8.88 -8.44 12.66
CA VAL A 182 9.66 -8.80 11.47
C VAL A 182 10.96 -8.01 11.47
N TYR A 183 12.07 -8.73 11.59
CA TYR A 183 13.39 -8.13 11.71
C TYR A 183 14.19 -8.25 10.41
N GLY A 184 14.29 -7.13 9.67
CA GLY A 184 14.97 -7.08 8.36
C GLY A 184 16.35 -6.39 8.31
N ILE A 185 16.82 -5.74 9.39
CA ILE A 185 18.10 -5.00 9.38
C ILE A 185 19.09 -5.65 10.36
N ARG A 186 20.33 -5.91 9.94
CA ARG A 186 21.40 -6.44 10.80
C ARG A 186 22.47 -5.39 11.11
N GLY A 187 23.22 -5.66 12.20
CA GLY A 187 24.54 -5.07 12.44
C GLY A 187 24.56 -3.58 12.77
N ARG A 188 23.41 -3.03 13.19
CA ARG A 188 23.33 -1.66 13.71
C ARG A 188 23.00 -1.75 15.19
N GLU A 189 23.89 -1.27 16.04
CA GLU A 189 23.70 -1.25 17.48
C GLU A 189 22.37 -0.60 17.90
N SER A 190 21.97 0.47 17.20
CA SER A 190 20.68 1.14 17.38
C SER A 190 19.46 0.28 17.00
N TYR A 191 19.64 -0.76 16.19
CA TYR A 191 18.59 -1.73 15.86
C TYR A 191 18.45 -2.80 16.95
N ASP A 192 19.57 -3.36 17.39
CA ASP A 192 19.57 -4.36 18.47
C ASP A 192 19.05 -3.76 19.78
N GLN A 193 19.39 -2.49 20.06
CA GLN A 193 18.84 -1.77 21.18
C GLN A 193 17.32 -1.57 21.06
N ARG A 194 16.81 -1.20 19.88
CA ARG A 194 15.36 -1.08 19.63
C ARG A 194 14.64 -2.42 19.79
N LYS A 195 15.22 -3.52 19.29
CA LYS A 195 14.69 -4.88 19.48
C LYS A 195 14.57 -5.23 20.96
N ARG A 196 15.63 -5.05 21.75
CA ARG A 196 15.63 -5.31 23.20
C ARG A 196 14.60 -4.47 23.95
N VAL A 197 14.47 -3.18 23.60
CA VAL A 197 13.47 -2.29 24.20
C VAL A 197 12.04 -2.79 23.91
N LYS A 198 11.74 -3.17 22.66
CA LYS A 198 10.44 -3.75 22.28
C LYS A 198 10.15 -5.04 23.05
N GLN A 199 11.08 -5.99 23.05
CA GLN A 199 10.96 -7.26 23.78
C GLN A 199 10.66 -7.03 25.27
N ALA A 200 11.38 -6.12 25.93
CA ALA A 200 11.15 -5.79 27.34
C ALA A 200 9.75 -5.17 27.59
N ILE A 201 9.23 -4.38 26.65
CA ILE A 201 7.86 -3.83 26.74
C ILE A 201 6.82 -4.94 26.60
N TYR A 202 7.00 -5.86 25.64
CA TYR A 202 6.08 -6.98 25.42
C TYR A 202 6.07 -7.97 26.58
N GLN A 203 7.23 -8.30 27.13
CA GLN A 203 7.35 -9.14 28.32
C GLN A 203 6.61 -8.52 29.52
N ARG A 204 6.76 -7.20 29.76
CA ARG A 204 6.03 -6.51 30.83
C ARG A 204 4.51 -6.50 30.65
N ARG A 205 4.03 -6.57 29.40
CA ARG A 205 2.59 -6.65 29.07
C ARG A 205 2.03 -8.07 29.20
N GLY A 206 2.86 -9.08 29.48
CA GLY A 206 2.45 -10.49 29.52
C GLY A 206 2.00 -11.02 28.15
N ALA A 207 2.42 -10.36 27.07
CA ALA A 207 2.02 -10.69 25.71
C ALA A 207 2.85 -11.85 25.15
N GLY A 208 2.21 -12.70 24.33
CA GLY A 208 2.95 -13.62 23.47
C GLY A 208 3.79 -12.84 22.46
N LEU A 209 4.92 -13.40 22.02
CA LEU A 209 5.78 -12.77 21.03
C LEU A 209 6.26 -13.79 20.00
N ILE A 210 5.94 -13.54 18.74
CA ILE A 210 6.49 -14.24 17.57
C ILE A 210 7.50 -13.29 16.91
N GLU A 211 8.73 -13.75 16.74
CA GLU A 211 9.78 -12.99 16.10
C GLU A 211 10.24 -13.73 14.85
N TRP A 212 10.42 -13.00 13.76
CA TRP A 212 11.06 -13.53 12.56
C TRP A 212 12.27 -12.68 12.20
N ASP A 213 13.46 -13.28 12.26
CA ASP A 213 14.64 -12.76 11.58
C ASP A 213 14.60 -13.24 10.13
N VAL A 214 14.61 -12.32 9.17
CA VAL A 214 14.40 -12.63 7.74
C VAL A 214 15.51 -13.48 7.12
N THR A 215 16.58 -13.71 7.85
CA THR A 215 17.67 -14.63 7.47
C THR A 215 17.45 -16.06 7.93
N GLU A 216 16.49 -16.27 8.83
CA GLU A 216 16.05 -17.57 9.31
C GLU A 216 14.78 -18.00 8.56
N PRO A 217 14.46 -19.30 8.54
CA PRO A 217 13.16 -19.77 8.07
C PRO A 217 12.01 -19.07 8.77
N LEU A 218 10.87 -18.94 8.08
CA LEU A 218 9.63 -18.46 8.72
C LEU A 218 9.33 -19.31 9.97
N PRO A 219 8.95 -18.68 11.09
CA PRO A 219 8.59 -19.41 12.30
C PRO A 219 7.32 -20.23 12.06
N ASP A 220 7.07 -21.23 12.90
CA ASP A 220 5.78 -21.93 12.89
C ASP A 220 4.68 -20.98 13.34
N LEU A 221 3.73 -20.71 12.43
CA LEU A 221 2.59 -19.83 12.65
C LEU A 221 1.31 -20.59 12.98
N SER A 222 1.38 -21.93 13.09
CA SER A 222 0.23 -22.77 13.42
C SER A 222 -0.37 -22.37 14.76
N LEU A 223 -1.69 -22.47 14.87
CA LEU A 223 -2.36 -22.29 16.16
C LEU A 223 -1.79 -23.32 17.13
N PRO A 224 -1.51 -22.94 18.40
CA PRO A 224 -1.29 -23.95 19.42
C PRO A 224 -2.52 -24.86 19.42
N GLY A 225 -2.30 -26.17 19.23
CA GLY A 225 -3.38 -27.15 19.24
C GLY A 225 -4.23 -26.99 20.51
N PRO A 226 -5.49 -27.43 20.52
CA PRO A 226 -6.31 -27.40 21.73
C PRO A 226 -5.54 -28.12 22.84
N GLY A 227 -4.97 -27.34 23.76
CA GLY A 227 -4.01 -27.84 24.72
C GLY A 227 -4.70 -28.83 25.65
N GLY A 228 -4.16 -30.06 25.71
CA GLY A 228 -4.33 -30.91 26.87
C GLY A 228 -3.80 -30.15 28.08
N GLY A 229 -4.73 -29.66 28.90
CA GLY A 229 -4.41 -29.17 30.23
C GLY A 229 -3.94 -30.33 31.09
N ALA A 230 -2.79 -30.14 31.72
CA ALA A 230 -2.48 -30.75 33.00
C ALA A 230 -3.27 -30.04 34.11
#